data_AF-A0A960HWW9-F1
#
_entry.id   AF-A0A960HWW9-F1
#
_cell.length_a   1.000
_cell.length_b   1.000
_cell.length_c   1.000
_cell.angle_alpha   90.00
_cell.angle_beta   90.00
_cell.angle_gamma   90.00
#
_symmetry.space_group_name_H-M   'P 1'
#
loop_
_entity.id
_entity.type
_entity.pdbx_description
1 polymer ?
#
loop_
_entity_poly.entity_id
_entity_poly.type
_entity_poly.pdbx_seq_one_letter_code
_entity_poly.pdbx_strand_id
1 'polypeptide(L)'
;MIDAAGKRTLLDTIEAQRFGCELSGSPLSAEVLATVAAEVTADGPYGQLLEPVATAPIGDAALLRLLGGLHGLVLAGRAPALAAHYPSVGGTPGPRLADAVRAAAVEHAPELAEALRRGVQTNEVGRSATLIGGLLEIGAEGRPVRLLEVGASAGLNLLGDRYRYVGRTGAWGPEASPLRFDRPWFADEPDLASGLEIAERRGCDRAPIDATDPEGRRRLRSFVWADQL
;
A
#
# COMPACT_ATOMS: atom_id res chain seq x y z
N MET A 1 1.46 4.13 -29.14
CA MET A 1 2.86 4.44 -28.82
C MET A 1 2.89 5.80 -28.13
N ILE A 2 3.52 5.87 -26.96
CA ILE A 2 3.64 7.10 -26.17
C ILE A 2 4.46 8.13 -26.97
N ASP A 3 3.97 9.36 -27.09
CA ASP A 3 4.76 10.43 -27.70
C ASP A 3 5.96 10.85 -26.82
N ALA A 4 6.88 11.65 -27.36
CA ALA A 4 8.10 12.02 -26.65
C ALA A 4 7.84 12.81 -25.35
N ALA A 5 6.77 13.62 -25.31
CA ALA A 5 6.43 14.40 -24.13
C ALA A 5 5.87 13.51 -23.02
N GLY A 6 4.93 12.63 -23.35
CA GLY A 6 4.36 11.63 -22.46
C GLY A 6 5.41 10.63 -21.96
N LYS A 7 6.36 10.22 -22.81
CA LYS A 7 7.45 9.32 -22.40
C LYS A 7 8.32 9.99 -21.33
N ARG A 8 8.66 11.27 -21.51
CA ARG A 8 9.40 12.04 -20.50
C ARG A 8 8.62 12.16 -19.18
N THR A 9 7.34 12.53 -19.24
CA THR A 9 6.48 12.61 -18.04
C THR A 9 6.38 11.28 -17.30
N LEU A 10 6.24 10.17 -18.03
CA LEU A 10 6.19 8.84 -17.45
C LEU A 10 7.52 8.48 -16.77
N LEU A 11 8.67 8.74 -17.42
CA LEU A 11 9.99 8.49 -16.85
C LEU A 11 10.25 9.32 -15.59
N ASP A 12 9.85 10.60 -15.58
CA ASP A 12 9.94 11.48 -14.40
C ASP A 12 9.08 10.94 -13.25
N THR A 13 7.88 10.43 -13.57
CA THR A 13 6.98 9.81 -12.59
C THR A 13 7.54 8.49 -12.04
N ILE A 14 8.17 7.69 -12.90
CA ILE A 14 8.88 6.46 -12.47
C ILE A 14 10.01 6.79 -11.53
N GLU A 15 10.81 7.80 -11.84
CA GLU A 15 11.93 8.20 -10.98
C GLU A 15 11.44 8.72 -9.62
N ALA A 16 10.41 9.57 -9.60
CA ALA A 16 9.82 10.06 -8.37
C ALA A 16 9.25 8.92 -7.50
N GLN A 17 8.57 7.95 -8.10
CA GLN A 17 8.06 6.78 -7.37
C GLN A 17 9.19 5.87 -6.87
N ARG A 18 10.23 5.67 -7.69
CA ARG A 18 11.42 4.87 -7.35
C ARG A 18 12.11 5.43 -6.11
N PHE A 19 12.37 6.74 -6.10
CA PHE A 19 12.91 7.45 -4.95
C PHE A 19 12.03 7.29 -3.70
N GLY A 20 10.70 7.39 -3.86
CA GLY A 20 9.75 7.14 -2.77
C GLY A 20 9.81 5.72 -2.21
N CYS A 21 10.01 4.70 -3.05
CA CYS A 21 10.20 3.32 -2.62
C CYS A 21 11.49 3.13 -1.82
N GLU A 22 12.60 3.74 -2.25
CA GLU A 22 13.88 3.71 -1.52
C GLU A 22 13.74 4.32 -0.12
N LEU A 23 13.14 5.51 -0.03
CA LEU A 23 12.87 6.17 1.27
C LEU A 23 11.93 5.36 2.17
N SER A 24 11.04 4.56 1.58
CA SER A 24 10.10 3.70 2.31
C SER A 24 10.70 2.34 2.69
N GLY A 25 11.99 2.10 2.39
CA GLY A 25 12.67 0.85 2.70
C GLY A 25 12.24 -0.32 1.80
N SER A 26 11.92 -0.05 0.53
CA SER A 26 11.60 -1.08 -0.47
C SER A 26 12.57 -1.03 -1.67
N PRO A 27 13.82 -1.48 -1.49
CA PRO A 27 14.81 -1.51 -2.56
C PRO A 27 14.37 -2.41 -3.73
N LEU A 28 13.66 -3.52 -3.48
CA LEU A 28 13.13 -4.37 -4.54
C LEU A 28 12.15 -3.59 -5.45
N SER A 29 11.21 -2.84 -4.88
CA SER A 29 10.27 -2.06 -5.69
C SER A 29 10.99 -1.00 -6.52
N ALA A 30 12.04 -0.39 -5.98
CA ALA A 30 12.87 0.57 -6.70
C ALA A 30 13.61 -0.08 -7.89
N GLU A 31 14.15 -1.29 -7.71
CA GLU A 31 14.84 -2.05 -8.76
C GLU A 31 13.86 -2.53 -9.87
N VAL A 32 12.65 -2.95 -9.47
CA VAL A 32 11.57 -3.24 -10.43
C VAL A 32 11.26 -2.00 -11.26
N LEU A 33 11.12 -0.83 -10.63
CA LEU A 33 10.84 0.43 -11.34
C LEU A 33 12.00 0.88 -12.24
N ALA A 34 13.25 0.62 -11.87
CA ALA A 34 14.40 0.85 -12.74
C ALA A 34 14.32 0.00 -14.02
N THR A 35 13.91 -1.27 -13.89
CA THR A 35 13.65 -2.14 -15.05
C THR A 35 12.51 -1.61 -15.90
N VAL A 36 11.40 -1.18 -15.29
CA VAL A 36 10.25 -0.58 -16.00
C VAL A 36 10.67 0.69 -16.76
N ALA A 37 11.50 1.56 -16.18
CA ALA A 37 12.02 2.76 -16.84
C ALA A 37 12.88 2.42 -18.07
N ALA A 38 13.74 1.41 -17.96
CA ALA A 38 14.54 0.93 -19.10
C ALA A 38 13.64 0.41 -20.22
N GLU A 39 12.57 -0.32 -19.89
CA GLU A 39 11.59 -0.83 -20.85
C GLU A 39 10.78 0.28 -21.52
N VAL A 40 10.34 1.29 -20.77
CA VAL A 40 9.68 2.47 -21.34
C VAL A 40 10.62 3.22 -22.29
N THR A 41 11.89 3.37 -21.92
CA THR A 41 12.89 4.04 -22.75
C THR A 41 13.08 3.31 -24.09
N ALA A 42 13.19 1.98 -24.04
CA ALA A 42 13.41 1.10 -25.19
C ALA A 42 12.14 0.73 -25.99
N ASP A 43 10.98 1.33 -25.67
CA ASP A 43 9.68 0.98 -26.28
C ASP A 43 9.30 -0.51 -26.12
N GLY A 44 9.71 -1.11 -25.00
CA GLY A 44 9.40 -2.49 -24.60
C GLY A 44 7.97 -2.67 -24.08
N PRO A 45 7.61 -3.88 -23.60
CA PRO A 45 6.26 -4.24 -23.15
C PRO A 45 5.66 -3.28 -22.12
N TYR A 46 6.45 -2.76 -21.19
CA TYR A 46 5.96 -1.77 -20.22
C TYR A 46 5.61 -0.42 -20.83
N GLY A 47 6.24 -0.02 -21.94
CA GLY A 47 5.86 1.18 -22.68
C GLY A 47 4.44 1.08 -23.24
N GLN A 48 4.05 -0.10 -23.75
CA GLN A 48 2.69 -0.36 -24.21
C GLN A 48 1.70 -0.46 -23.06
N LEU A 49 2.07 -1.17 -22.00
CA LEU A 49 1.23 -1.37 -20.81
C LEU A 49 0.91 -0.05 -20.10
N LEU A 50 1.86 0.88 -20.05
CA LEU A 50 1.73 2.16 -19.35
C LEU A 50 1.27 3.31 -20.24
N GLU A 51 1.10 3.09 -21.56
CA GLU A 51 0.61 4.12 -22.48
C GLU A 51 -0.68 4.80 -22.00
N PRO A 52 -1.71 4.09 -21.50
CA PRO A 52 -2.95 4.71 -21.03
C PRO A 52 -2.79 5.65 -19.83
N VAL A 53 -1.67 5.57 -19.12
CA VAL A 53 -1.37 6.34 -17.91
C VAL A 53 -0.07 7.16 -18.03
N ALA A 54 0.47 7.30 -19.24
CA ALA A 54 1.78 7.92 -19.46
C ALA A 54 1.87 9.39 -19.02
N THR A 55 0.73 10.09 -18.98
CA THR A 55 0.62 11.48 -18.52
C THR A 55 -0.13 11.63 -17.20
N ALA A 56 -0.46 10.52 -16.55
CA ALA A 56 -1.16 10.54 -15.27
C ALA A 56 -0.28 11.20 -14.19
N PRO A 57 -0.83 12.07 -13.34
CA PRO A 57 -0.08 12.65 -12.24
C PRO A 57 0.32 11.56 -11.22
N ILE A 58 1.42 11.77 -10.50
CA ILE A 58 1.87 10.82 -9.46
C ILE A 58 0.78 10.50 -8.42
N GLY A 59 -0.13 11.45 -8.15
CA GLY A 59 -1.27 11.28 -7.26
C GLY A 59 -2.30 10.24 -7.70
N ASP A 60 -2.34 9.88 -8.98
CA ASP A 60 -3.13 8.74 -9.46
C ASP A 60 -2.52 7.40 -9.00
N ALA A 61 -1.26 7.41 -8.55
CA ALA A 61 -0.57 6.25 -8.00
C ALA A 61 -0.49 5.08 -9.00
N ALA A 62 -0.44 5.36 -10.31
CA ALA A 62 -0.42 4.34 -11.37
C ALA A 62 0.72 3.32 -11.19
N LEU A 63 1.90 3.78 -10.77
CA LEU A 63 3.04 2.90 -10.54
C LEU A 63 2.91 2.06 -9.27
N LEU A 64 2.23 2.56 -8.23
CA LEU A 64 1.87 1.74 -7.08
C LEU A 64 0.84 0.67 -7.45
N ARG A 65 -0.11 0.98 -8.34
CA ARG A 65 -1.04 -0.03 -8.88
C ARG A 65 -0.29 -1.10 -9.67
N LEU A 66 0.71 -0.71 -10.46
CA LEU A 66 1.57 -1.66 -11.18
C LEU A 66 2.34 -2.58 -10.22
N LEU A 67 3.04 -2.00 -9.23
CA LEU A 67 3.77 -2.76 -8.21
C LEU A 67 2.83 -3.71 -7.45
N GLY A 68 1.65 -3.21 -7.05
CA GLY A 68 0.63 -4.01 -6.40
C GLY A 68 0.07 -5.12 -7.29
N GLY A 69 -0.02 -4.91 -8.60
CA GLY A 69 -0.38 -5.94 -9.59
C GLY A 69 0.67 -7.03 -9.70
N LEU A 70 1.95 -6.66 -9.85
CA LEU A 70 3.08 -7.59 -9.90
C LEU A 70 3.17 -8.42 -8.62
N HIS A 71 3.11 -7.77 -7.46
CA HIS A 71 3.13 -8.46 -6.17
C HIS A 71 1.88 -9.34 -5.97
N GLY A 72 0.72 -8.90 -6.47
CA GLY A 72 -0.51 -9.70 -6.45
C GLY A 72 -0.38 -11.01 -7.24
N LEU A 73 0.26 -10.97 -8.41
CA LEU A 73 0.58 -12.17 -9.20
C LEU A 73 1.52 -13.12 -8.45
N VAL A 74 2.54 -12.57 -7.78
CA VAL A 74 3.47 -13.33 -6.94
C VAL A 74 2.75 -14.01 -5.77
N LEU A 75 1.94 -13.27 -5.01
CA LEU A 75 1.17 -13.80 -3.86
C LEU A 75 0.09 -14.80 -4.28
N ALA A 76 -0.36 -14.76 -5.54
CA ALA A 76 -1.27 -15.74 -6.11
C ALA A 76 -0.55 -16.99 -6.66
N GLY A 77 0.79 -17.03 -6.63
CA GLY A 77 1.58 -18.14 -7.18
C GLY A 77 1.57 -18.21 -8.72
N ARG A 78 1.22 -17.11 -9.40
CA ARG A 78 1.01 -17.08 -10.84
C ARG A 78 2.23 -16.64 -11.65
N ALA A 79 3.21 -16.01 -10.99
CA ALA A 79 4.45 -15.53 -11.61
C ALA A 79 5.68 -16.15 -10.92
N PRO A 80 5.98 -17.45 -11.10
CA PRO A 80 7.03 -18.15 -10.35
C PRO A 80 8.44 -17.59 -10.60
N ALA A 81 8.74 -17.12 -11.82
CA ALA A 81 10.02 -16.47 -12.11
C ALA A 81 10.20 -15.17 -11.32
N LEU A 82 9.13 -14.39 -11.16
CA LEU A 82 9.15 -13.17 -10.36
C LEU A 82 9.17 -13.49 -8.86
N ALA A 83 8.43 -14.52 -8.43
CA ALA A 83 8.37 -14.98 -7.04
C ALA A 83 9.75 -15.36 -6.49
N ALA A 84 10.64 -15.92 -7.32
CA ALA A 84 12.02 -16.22 -6.94
C ALA A 84 12.81 -15.00 -6.44
N HIS A 85 12.34 -13.79 -6.73
CA HIS A 85 12.95 -12.52 -6.32
C HIS A 85 12.20 -11.78 -5.22
N TYR A 86 11.04 -12.26 -4.76
CA TYR A 86 10.19 -11.56 -3.81
C TYR A 86 10.32 -12.15 -2.39
N PRO A 87 10.90 -11.42 -1.41
CA PRO A 87 11.06 -11.91 -0.03
C PRO A 87 9.75 -12.33 0.64
N SER A 88 8.64 -11.66 0.33
CA SER A 88 7.29 -11.96 0.85
C SER A 88 6.79 -13.39 0.60
N VAL A 89 7.44 -14.13 -0.32
CA VAL A 89 7.16 -15.55 -0.60
C VAL A 89 8.43 -16.41 -0.54
N GLY A 90 9.48 -15.91 0.12
CA GLY A 90 10.76 -16.63 0.32
C GLY A 90 11.78 -16.48 -0.81
N GLY A 91 11.54 -15.61 -1.79
CA GLY A 91 12.50 -15.28 -2.84
C GLY A 91 13.62 -14.35 -2.37
N THR A 92 14.60 -14.11 -3.22
CA THR A 92 15.69 -13.14 -2.96
C THR A 92 16.00 -12.36 -4.26
N PRO A 93 15.96 -11.02 -4.22
CA PRO A 93 16.33 -10.20 -5.38
C PRO A 93 17.72 -10.60 -5.90
N GLY A 94 17.87 -10.66 -7.21
CA GLY A 94 19.08 -11.19 -7.83
C GLY A 94 19.18 -10.83 -9.31
N PRO A 95 20.26 -11.25 -9.99
CA PRO A 95 20.63 -10.73 -11.31
C PRO A 95 19.63 -11.04 -12.43
N ARG A 96 18.65 -11.93 -12.20
CA ARG A 96 17.59 -12.27 -13.15
C ARG A 96 16.27 -11.52 -12.90
N LEU A 97 16.21 -10.62 -11.92
CA LEU A 97 15.01 -9.84 -11.61
C LEU A 97 14.50 -9.07 -12.83
N ALA A 98 15.39 -8.38 -13.55
CA ALA A 98 15.00 -7.60 -14.73
C ALA A 98 14.32 -8.47 -15.82
N ASP A 99 14.84 -9.68 -16.05
CA ASP A 99 14.25 -10.64 -16.98
C ASP A 99 12.87 -11.12 -16.50
N ALA A 100 12.74 -11.42 -15.20
CA ALA A 100 11.48 -11.87 -14.62
C ALA A 100 10.40 -10.76 -14.65
N VAL A 101 10.78 -9.51 -14.41
CA VAL A 101 9.90 -8.33 -14.53
C VAL A 101 9.44 -8.15 -15.98
N ARG A 102 10.37 -8.22 -16.95
CA ARG A 102 10.03 -8.16 -18.38
C ARG A 102 9.07 -9.28 -18.80
N ALA A 103 9.34 -10.51 -18.37
CA ALA A 103 8.47 -11.65 -18.66
C ALA A 103 7.06 -11.46 -18.10
N ALA A 104 6.92 -10.93 -16.88
CA ALA A 104 5.62 -10.66 -16.28
C ALA A 104 4.76 -9.67 -17.08
N ALA A 105 5.36 -8.65 -17.69
CA ALA A 105 4.63 -7.72 -18.57
C ALA A 105 4.08 -8.39 -19.83
N VAL A 106 4.74 -9.43 -20.34
CA VAL A 106 4.31 -10.17 -21.53
C VAL A 106 3.27 -11.24 -21.15
N GLU A 107 3.57 -12.04 -20.13
CA GLU A 107 2.76 -13.19 -19.72
C GLU A 107 1.46 -12.80 -19.01
N HIS A 108 1.45 -11.64 -18.34
CA HIS A 108 0.33 -11.18 -17.51
C HIS A 108 -0.16 -9.78 -17.90
N ALA A 109 0.00 -9.39 -19.18
CA ALA A 109 -0.44 -8.09 -19.67
C ALA A 109 -1.91 -7.77 -19.32
N PRO A 110 -2.90 -8.69 -19.50
CA PRO A 110 -4.29 -8.40 -19.17
C PRO A 110 -4.51 -8.09 -17.67
N GLU A 111 -3.87 -8.85 -16.78
CA GLU A 111 -3.98 -8.68 -15.34
C GLU A 111 -3.32 -7.41 -14.85
N LEU A 112 -2.14 -7.07 -15.39
CA LEU A 112 -1.47 -5.82 -15.06
C LEU A 112 -2.24 -4.61 -15.59
N ALA A 113 -2.80 -4.70 -16.80
CA ALA A 113 -3.67 -3.66 -17.34
C ALA A 113 -4.92 -3.47 -16.48
N GLU A 114 -5.49 -4.56 -15.96
CA GLU A 114 -6.61 -4.50 -15.03
C GLU A 114 -6.21 -3.92 -13.66
N ALA A 115 -5.02 -4.26 -13.15
CA ALA A 115 -4.49 -3.67 -11.93
C ALA A 115 -4.34 -2.14 -12.06
N LEU A 116 -3.86 -1.64 -13.21
CA LEU A 116 -3.73 -0.20 -13.48
C LEU A 116 -5.06 0.56 -13.45
N ARG A 117 -6.18 -0.09 -13.83
CA ARG A 117 -7.52 0.51 -13.77
C ARG A 117 -8.09 0.58 -12.36
N ARG A 118 -7.63 -0.30 -11.47
CA ARG A 118 -8.11 -0.38 -10.09
C ARG A 118 -7.38 0.65 -9.22
N GLY A 119 -8.14 1.54 -8.59
CA GLY A 119 -7.57 2.52 -7.66
C GLY A 119 -6.77 1.86 -6.52
N VAL A 120 -5.75 2.58 -6.05
CA VAL A 120 -5.07 2.23 -4.79
C VAL A 120 -6.05 2.46 -3.64
N GLN A 121 -6.00 1.56 -2.67
CA GLN A 121 -6.84 1.57 -1.51
C GLN A 121 -5.92 1.45 -0.29
N THR A 122 -5.37 2.59 0.12
CA THR A 122 -4.40 2.69 1.20
C THR A 122 -5.14 2.61 2.53
N ASN A 123 -5.11 1.44 3.17
CA ASN A 123 -5.57 1.32 4.55
C ASN A 123 -4.57 1.94 5.54
N GLU A 124 -3.26 1.96 5.26
CA GLU A 124 -2.17 2.51 6.11
C GLU A 124 -2.57 2.60 7.59
N VAL A 125 -2.47 1.45 8.29
CA VAL A 125 -3.04 1.26 9.62
C VAL A 125 -2.29 2.09 10.67
N GLY A 126 -1.07 2.56 10.37
CA GLY A 126 -0.31 3.48 11.22
C GLY A 126 -1.07 4.78 11.50
N ARG A 127 -1.91 5.25 10.58
CA ARG A 127 -2.82 6.40 10.81
C ARG A 127 -3.75 6.21 12.01
N SER A 128 -4.02 4.97 12.42
CA SER A 128 -4.81 4.71 13.62
C SER A 128 -4.14 5.26 14.89
N ALA A 129 -2.82 5.43 14.94
CA ALA A 129 -2.15 6.05 16.09
C ALA A 129 -2.43 7.56 16.19
N THR A 130 -2.44 8.26 15.06
CA THR A 130 -2.84 9.67 15.02
C THR A 130 -4.32 9.83 15.32
N LEU A 131 -5.17 8.97 14.74
CA LEU A 131 -6.62 8.99 14.94
C LEU A 131 -6.98 8.76 16.41
N ILE A 132 -6.41 7.75 17.06
CA ILE A 132 -6.67 7.47 18.48
C ILE A 132 -6.20 8.61 19.38
N GLY A 133 -5.08 9.26 19.07
CA GLY A 133 -4.66 10.44 19.81
C GLY A 133 -5.74 11.52 19.85
N GLY A 134 -6.29 11.91 18.70
CA GLY A 134 -7.38 12.89 18.66
C GLY A 134 -8.69 12.40 19.26
N LEU A 135 -9.00 11.11 19.14
CA LEU A 135 -10.23 10.54 19.70
C LEU A 135 -10.19 10.48 21.23
N LEU A 136 -9.02 10.29 21.85
CA LEU A 136 -8.89 10.31 23.31
C LEU A 136 -9.12 11.71 23.89
N GLU A 137 -8.63 12.75 23.20
CA GLU A 137 -8.92 14.15 23.58
C GLU A 137 -10.42 14.44 23.56
N ILE A 138 -11.14 13.96 22.54
CA ILE A 138 -12.60 14.09 22.46
C ILE A 138 -13.29 13.24 23.53
N GLY A 139 -12.80 12.02 23.77
CA GLY A 139 -13.33 11.10 24.76
C GLY A 139 -13.24 11.62 26.20
N ALA A 140 -12.21 12.44 26.49
CA ALA A 140 -12.05 13.11 27.77
C ALA A 140 -13.20 14.10 28.08
N GLU A 141 -13.95 14.56 27.07
CA GLU A 141 -15.18 15.35 27.27
C GLU A 141 -16.38 14.50 27.75
N GLY A 142 -16.21 13.17 27.84
CA GLY A 142 -17.24 12.24 28.32
C GLY A 142 -18.37 11.97 27.32
N ARG A 143 -18.15 12.24 26.03
CA ARG A 143 -19.16 12.07 24.98
C ARG A 143 -18.81 10.89 24.07
N PRO A 144 -19.76 10.00 23.77
CA PRO A 144 -19.51 8.91 22.83
C PRO A 144 -19.29 9.44 21.40
N VAL A 145 -18.38 8.81 20.68
CA VAL A 145 -18.01 9.18 19.32
C VAL A 145 -18.74 8.31 18.29
N ARG A 146 -19.21 8.95 17.22
CA ARG A 146 -19.64 8.27 15.99
C ARG A 146 -18.58 8.47 14.92
N LEU A 147 -17.93 7.38 14.49
CA LEU A 147 -16.85 7.41 13.52
C LEU A 147 -17.38 7.17 12.11
N LEU A 148 -17.17 8.14 11.21
CA LEU A 148 -17.56 8.05 9.80
C LEU A 148 -16.32 8.24 8.92
N GLU A 149 -15.91 7.19 8.19
CA GLU A 149 -14.74 7.23 7.31
C GLU A 149 -15.15 7.20 5.84
N VAL A 150 -14.68 8.18 5.07
CA VAL A 150 -14.83 8.25 3.61
C VAL A 150 -13.58 7.71 2.95
N GLY A 151 -13.74 6.79 2.00
CA GLY A 151 -12.61 6.06 1.44
C GLY A 151 -12.09 5.00 2.40
N ALA A 152 -13.00 4.33 3.12
CA ALA A 152 -12.65 3.42 4.21
C ALA A 152 -11.91 2.15 3.75
N SER A 153 -11.85 1.86 2.45
CA SER A 153 -11.22 0.66 1.90
C SER A 153 -11.70 -0.63 2.59
N ALA A 154 -10.90 -1.25 3.46
CA ALA A 154 -11.27 -2.46 4.21
C ALA A 154 -11.73 -2.15 5.65
N GLY A 155 -11.85 -0.87 6.00
CA GLY A 155 -12.29 -0.37 7.29
C GLY A 155 -11.26 -0.57 8.39
N LEU A 156 -9.97 -0.74 8.09
CA LEU A 156 -8.97 -1.05 9.12
C LEU A 156 -8.76 0.13 10.10
N ASN A 157 -8.89 1.39 9.67
CA ASN A 157 -8.81 2.53 10.59
C ASN A 157 -10.09 2.73 11.40
N LEU A 158 -11.25 2.28 10.90
CA LEU A 158 -12.48 2.21 11.70
C LEU A 158 -12.34 1.29 12.92
N LEU A 159 -11.33 0.42 12.96
CA LEU A 159 -11.04 -0.49 14.07
C LEU A 159 -9.94 0.02 14.99
N GLY A 160 -9.52 1.29 14.87
CA GLY A 160 -8.44 1.87 15.67
C GLY A 160 -8.59 1.65 17.18
N ASP A 161 -9.80 1.76 17.72
CA ASP A 161 -10.11 1.53 19.15
C ASP A 161 -9.94 0.06 19.59
N ARG A 162 -9.76 -0.86 18.64
CA ARG A 162 -9.51 -2.28 18.90
C ARG A 162 -8.02 -2.63 18.89
N TYR A 163 -7.15 -1.69 18.57
CA TYR A 163 -5.70 -1.91 18.58
C TYR A 163 -5.09 -1.53 19.94
N ARG A 164 -3.85 -1.99 20.17
CA ARG A 164 -3.08 -1.65 21.37
C ARG A 164 -2.08 -0.56 21.05
N TYR A 165 -2.03 0.47 21.89
CA TYR A 165 -1.09 1.56 21.78
C TYR A 165 -0.27 1.65 23.05
N VAL A 166 1.05 1.69 22.93
CA VAL A 166 1.95 1.80 24.08
C VAL A 166 2.75 3.08 23.95
N GLY A 167 2.54 4.00 24.88
CA GLY A 167 3.29 5.25 25.01
C GLY A 167 4.48 5.09 25.95
N ARG A 168 5.09 6.22 26.34
CA ARG A 168 6.19 6.23 27.31
C ARG A 168 5.70 5.99 28.73
N THR A 169 4.53 6.53 29.06
CA THR A 169 3.99 6.58 30.42
C THR A 169 2.88 5.55 30.68
N GLY A 170 2.41 4.85 29.64
CA GLY A 170 1.31 3.91 29.79
C GLY A 170 0.94 3.21 28.48
N ALA A 171 -0.25 2.61 28.47
CA ALA A 171 -0.79 1.95 27.30
C ALA A 171 -2.31 2.07 27.27
N TRP A 172 -2.87 2.14 26.06
CA TRP A 172 -4.30 2.27 25.82
C TRP A 172 -4.80 1.20 24.83
N GLY A 173 -6.04 0.77 25.02
CA GLY A 173 -6.71 -0.23 24.17
C GLY A 173 -6.55 -1.68 24.66
N PRO A 174 -7.20 -2.64 23.99
CA PRO A 174 -7.29 -4.03 24.44
C PRO A 174 -5.92 -4.68 24.59
N GLU A 175 -5.65 -5.28 25.76
CA GLU A 175 -4.35 -5.94 26.02
C GLU A 175 -4.10 -7.15 25.11
N ALA A 176 -5.16 -7.85 24.74
CA ALA A 176 -5.11 -9.01 23.85
C ALA A 176 -5.11 -8.64 22.35
N SER A 177 -5.03 -7.35 21.97
CA SER A 177 -4.99 -6.97 20.55
C SER A 177 -3.77 -7.59 19.87
N PRO A 178 -3.94 -8.27 18.72
CA PRO A 178 -2.83 -8.80 17.94
C PRO A 178 -2.02 -7.71 17.24
N LEU A 179 -2.61 -6.52 17.05
CA LEU A 179 -1.91 -5.35 16.52
C LEU A 179 -1.55 -4.40 17.66
N ARG A 180 -0.25 -4.14 17.79
CA ARG A 180 0.33 -3.26 18.80
C ARG A 180 1.22 -2.21 18.13
N PHE A 181 0.96 -0.95 18.45
CA PHE A 181 1.84 0.16 18.15
C PHE A 181 2.72 0.45 19.37
N ASP A 182 4.04 0.28 19.22
CA ASP A 182 5.02 0.61 20.26
C ASP A 182 5.59 2.00 20.03
N ARG A 183 5.33 2.91 20.96
CA ARG A 183 5.75 4.32 20.93
C ARG A 183 5.52 5.01 19.58
N PRO A 184 4.27 5.02 19.07
CA PRO A 184 3.98 5.56 17.73
C PRO A 184 4.01 7.09 17.64
N TRP A 185 4.08 7.79 18.78
CA TRP A 185 4.13 9.25 18.83
C TRP A 185 5.57 9.74 19.05
N PHE A 186 6.02 10.67 18.20
CA PHE A 186 7.40 11.18 18.22
C PHE A 186 7.61 12.32 19.21
N ALA A 187 6.58 13.11 19.50
CA ALA A 187 6.64 14.28 20.36
C ALA A 187 5.68 14.12 21.55
N ASP A 188 4.55 14.82 21.51
CA ASP A 188 3.52 14.73 22.53
C ASP A 188 2.70 13.44 22.36
N GLU A 189 2.41 12.78 23.49
CA GLU A 189 1.55 11.60 23.54
C GLU A 189 0.20 11.99 24.14
N PRO A 190 -0.92 11.42 23.65
CA PRO A 190 -2.24 11.67 24.22
C PRO A 190 -2.31 11.11 25.65
N ASP A 191 -3.26 11.60 26.46
CA ASP A 191 -3.53 10.99 27.77
C ASP A 191 -4.12 9.58 27.58
N LEU A 192 -3.28 8.57 27.80
CA LEU A 192 -3.63 7.16 27.68
C LEU A 192 -4.49 6.64 28.84
N ALA A 193 -4.76 7.45 29.87
CA ALA A 193 -5.74 7.14 30.91
C ALA A 193 -7.17 7.53 30.52
N SER A 194 -7.35 8.30 29.43
CA SER A 194 -8.66 8.75 28.97
C SER A 194 -9.55 7.60 28.48
N GLY A 195 -10.84 7.70 28.78
CA GLY A 195 -11.86 6.83 28.25
C GLY A 195 -12.28 7.24 26.84
N LEU A 196 -12.58 6.26 25.98
CA LEU A 196 -13.16 6.49 24.67
C LEU A 196 -14.26 5.46 24.43
N GLU A 197 -15.46 5.95 24.14
CA GLU A 197 -16.59 5.12 23.71
C GLU A 197 -16.90 5.39 22.24
N ILE A 198 -16.77 4.37 21.39
CA ILE A 198 -17.23 4.42 20.00
C ILE A 198 -18.66 3.87 19.95
N ALA A 199 -19.66 4.75 19.94
CA ALA A 199 -21.08 4.36 19.89
C ALA A 199 -21.49 3.81 18.52
N GLU A 200 -20.90 4.33 17.43
CA GLU A 200 -21.17 3.86 16.08
C GLU A 200 -19.91 4.01 15.22
N ARG A 201 -19.74 3.08 14.26
CA ARG A 201 -18.74 3.22 13.19
C ARG A 201 -19.36 2.88 11.85
N ARG A 202 -19.14 3.70 10.83
CA ARG A 202 -19.48 3.38 9.43
C ARG A 202 -18.39 3.87 8.49
N GLY A 203 -18.12 3.05 7.47
CA GLY A 203 -17.28 3.41 6.35
C GLY A 203 -18.10 3.53 5.08
N CYS A 204 -17.69 4.41 4.18
CA CYS A 204 -18.12 4.37 2.79
C CYS A 204 -16.90 4.32 1.88
N ASP A 205 -17.00 3.53 0.83
CA ASP A 205 -15.95 3.42 -0.19
C ASP A 205 -16.60 3.14 -1.55
N ARG A 206 -15.95 3.58 -2.64
CA ARG A 206 -16.39 3.31 -4.01
C ARG A 206 -16.14 1.86 -4.43
N ALA A 207 -15.13 1.23 -3.84
CA ALA A 207 -14.73 -0.14 -4.12
C ALA A 207 -14.15 -0.78 -2.85
N PRO A 208 -14.99 -1.03 -1.82
CA PRO A 208 -14.54 -1.58 -0.55
C PRO A 208 -13.84 -2.93 -0.73
N ILE A 209 -12.86 -3.21 0.13
CA ILE A 209 -12.12 -4.47 0.13
C ILE A 209 -12.57 -5.32 1.31
N ASP A 210 -13.07 -6.53 1.06
CA ASP A 210 -13.40 -7.48 2.11
C ASP A 210 -12.14 -8.18 2.63
N ALA A 211 -11.66 -7.77 3.81
CA ALA A 211 -10.49 -8.39 4.45
C ALA A 211 -10.77 -9.77 5.06
N THR A 212 -12.02 -10.24 5.05
CA THR A 212 -12.37 -11.60 5.50
C THR A 212 -12.22 -12.63 4.39
N ASP A 213 -12.30 -12.18 3.13
CA ASP A 213 -12.11 -13.01 1.95
C ASP A 213 -10.62 -13.17 1.58
N PRO A 214 -10.16 -14.37 1.17
CA PRO A 214 -8.78 -14.58 0.76
C PRO A 214 -8.29 -13.66 -0.36
N GLU A 215 -9.14 -13.28 -1.32
CA GLU A 215 -8.73 -12.39 -2.41
C GLU A 215 -8.58 -10.95 -1.93
N GLY A 216 -9.50 -10.46 -1.10
CA GLY A 216 -9.36 -9.15 -0.48
C GLY A 216 -8.12 -9.05 0.41
N ARG A 217 -7.82 -10.09 1.21
CA ARG A 217 -6.57 -10.18 1.98
C ARG A 217 -5.33 -10.14 1.10
N ARG A 218 -5.33 -10.91 0.01
CA ARG A 218 -4.20 -10.94 -0.94
C ARG A 218 -3.99 -9.57 -1.58
N ARG A 219 -5.07 -8.91 -1.98
CA ARG A 219 -5.03 -7.54 -2.52
C ARG A 219 -4.46 -6.57 -1.49
N LEU A 220 -4.90 -6.59 -0.24
CA LEU A 220 -4.32 -5.72 0.79
C LEU A 220 -2.82 -5.97 0.97
N ARG A 221 -2.41 -7.24 1.02
CA ARG A 221 -0.99 -7.62 1.12
C ARG A 221 -0.18 -7.20 -0.09
N SER A 222 -0.75 -7.21 -1.30
CA SER A 222 0.00 -6.84 -2.50
C SER A 222 0.43 -5.37 -2.53
N PHE A 223 -0.23 -4.51 -1.77
CA PHE A 223 0.15 -3.10 -1.57
C PHE A 223 1.06 -2.87 -0.35
N VAL A 224 1.49 -3.93 0.34
CA VAL A 224 2.61 -3.87 1.29
C VAL A 224 3.90 -4.14 0.51
N TRP A 225 4.98 -3.44 0.87
CA TRP A 225 6.28 -3.68 0.28
C TRP A 225 6.67 -5.14 0.47
N ALA A 226 7.06 -5.81 -0.62
CA ALA A 226 7.42 -7.23 -0.58
C ALA A 226 8.63 -7.50 0.32
N ASP A 227 9.45 -6.47 0.58
CA ASP A 227 10.57 -6.48 1.52
C ASP A 227 10.15 -6.52 3.00
N GLN A 228 8.88 -6.20 3.31
CA GLN A 228 8.39 -5.95 4.68
C GLN A 228 7.24 -6.88 5.10
N LEU A 229 6.98 -7.94 4.34
CA LEU A 229 5.91 -8.92 4.58
C LEU A 229 6.41 -10.21 5.23
#